data_AF-A0A0T5VTA0-F1
#
_entry.id   AF-A0A0T5VTA0-F1
#
_cell.length_a   1.000
_cell.length_b   1.000
_cell.length_c   1.000
_cell.angle_alpha   90.00
_cell.angle_beta   90.00
_cell.angle_gamma   90.00
#
_symmetry.space_group_name_H-M   'P 1'
#
loop_
_entity.id
_entity.type
_entity.pdbx_description
1 polymer ?
#
loop_
_entity_poly.entity_id
_entity_poly.type
_entity_poly.pdbx_seq_one_letter_code
_entity_poly.pdbx_strand_id
1 'polypeptide(L)'
;MQNIKKNNMKRNNFKVWLFISATIIFCAFTFITLIAAAAVEEGTDGNSSTTRAIAKLYYIFRFPTHSLFFSFMDGHFFFLGLGINCLFYGFIMERVVSAFSKRN
;
A
#
# COMPACT_ATOMS: atom_id res chain seq x y z
N MET A 1 48.19 17.75 -3.71
CA MET A 1 47.72 16.36 -3.48
C MET A 1 46.47 16.41 -2.59
N GLN A 2 45.28 16.57 -3.19
CA GLN A 2 44.02 16.72 -2.45
C GLN A 2 43.40 15.34 -2.18
N ASN A 3 43.20 15.05 -0.89
CA ASN A 3 42.66 13.79 -0.40
C ASN A 3 41.12 13.86 -0.48
N ILE A 4 40.54 13.27 -1.52
CA ILE A 4 39.09 13.21 -1.72
C ILE A 4 38.51 12.28 -0.66
N LYS A 5 37.95 12.88 0.40
CA LYS A 5 37.21 12.20 1.47
C LYS A 5 35.99 11.52 0.85
N LYS A 6 36.14 10.23 0.53
CA LYS A 6 35.06 9.36 0.02
C LYS A 6 34.00 9.25 1.12
N ASN A 7 32.96 10.07 1.04
CA ASN A 7 31.79 9.95 1.90
C ASN A 7 31.17 8.57 1.63
N ASN A 8 31.33 7.65 2.58
CA ASN A 8 30.66 6.37 2.60
C ASN A 8 29.15 6.62 2.70
N MET A 9 28.48 6.74 1.55
CA MET A 9 27.03 6.66 1.49
C MET A 9 26.63 5.27 2.01
N LYS A 10 26.10 5.23 3.25
CA LYS A 10 25.50 4.03 3.84
C LYS A 10 24.44 3.51 2.86
N ARG A 11 24.75 2.44 2.16
CA ARG A 11 23.82 1.70 1.31
C ARG A 11 22.73 1.13 2.21
N ASN A 12 21.56 1.74 2.21
CA ASN A 12 20.41 1.21 2.95
C ASN A 12 20.05 -0.13 2.30
N ASN A 13 20.31 -1.23 3.01
CA ASN A 13 20.00 -2.57 2.51
C ASN A 13 18.49 -2.73 2.46
N PHE A 14 17.93 -2.61 1.25
CA PHE A 14 16.52 -2.84 0.99
C PHE A 14 16.18 -4.29 1.32
N LYS A 15 15.27 -4.50 2.29
CA LYS A 15 14.88 -5.84 2.72
C LYS A 15 13.75 -6.36 1.82
N VAL A 16 14.13 -6.96 0.68
CA VAL A 16 13.18 -7.52 -0.32
C VAL A 16 12.17 -8.46 0.34
N TRP A 17 12.59 -9.30 1.28
CA TRP A 17 11.69 -10.22 1.99
C TRP A 17 10.59 -9.49 2.77
N LEU A 18 10.94 -8.39 3.44
CA LEU A 18 9.98 -7.56 4.18
C LEU A 18 9.04 -6.79 3.24
N PHE A 19 9.55 -6.33 2.10
CA PHE A 19 8.73 -5.72 1.06
C PHE A 19 7.68 -6.70 0.51
N ILE A 20 8.10 -7.93 0.17
CA ILE A 20 7.18 -8.96 -0.37
C ILE A 20 6.13 -9.32 0.68
N SER A 21 6.53 -9.58 1.93
CA SER A 21 5.58 -9.93 2.99
C SER A 21 4.58 -8.80 3.27
N ALA A 22 5.04 -7.56 3.35
CA ALA A 22 4.16 -6.40 3.51
C ALA A 22 3.19 -6.24 2.34
N THR A 23 3.67 -6.42 1.10
CA THR A 23 2.82 -6.35 -0.10
C THR A 23 1.72 -7.40 -0.07
N ILE A 24 2.03 -8.66 0.27
CA ILE A 24 1.04 -9.74 0.37
C ILE A 24 -0.02 -9.42 1.43
N ILE A 25 0.41 -8.89 2.58
CA ILE A 25 -0.49 -8.45 3.65
C ILE A 25 -1.43 -7.36 3.14
N PHE A 26 -0.90 -6.30 2.52
CA PHE A 26 -1.74 -5.22 1.96
C PHE A 26 -2.68 -5.71 0.87
N CYS A 27 -2.24 -6.64 0.01
CA CYS A 27 -3.13 -7.27 -0.98
C CYS A 27 -4.31 -7.95 -0.28
N ALA A 28 -4.07 -8.79 0.73
CA ALA A 28 -5.13 -9.47 1.46
C ALA A 28 -6.11 -8.48 2.13
N PHE A 29 -5.59 -7.46 2.80
CA PHE A 29 -6.42 -6.39 3.39
C PHE A 29 -7.22 -5.62 2.34
N THR A 30 -6.62 -5.35 1.18
CA THR A 30 -7.29 -4.66 0.07
C THR A 30 -8.46 -5.48 -0.46
N PHE A 31 -8.32 -6.81 -0.60
CA PHE A 31 -9.44 -7.68 -1.01
C PHE A 31 -10.55 -7.70 0.03
N ILE A 32 -10.22 -7.82 1.32
CA ILE A 32 -11.23 -7.82 2.40
C ILE A 32 -12.00 -6.49 2.41
N THR A 33 -11.28 -5.37 2.31
CA THR A 33 -11.90 -4.03 2.30
C THR A 33 -12.70 -3.78 1.01
N LEU A 34 -12.28 -4.32 -0.13
CA LEU A 34 -13.02 -4.26 -1.39
C LEU A 34 -14.36 -4.99 -1.29
N ILE A 35 -14.38 -6.20 -0.73
CA ILE A 35 -15.64 -6.95 -0.51
C ILE A 35 -16.55 -6.18 0.44
N ALA A 36 -15.99 -5.61 1.52
CA ALA A 36 -16.78 -4.81 2.46
C ALA A 36 -17.34 -3.53 1.80
N ALA A 37 -16.57 -2.87 0.93
CA ALA A 37 -17.04 -1.71 0.18
C ALA A 37 -18.17 -2.07 -0.79
N ALA A 38 -18.01 -3.16 -1.54
CA ALA A 38 -19.07 -3.68 -2.42
C ALA A 38 -20.35 -4.01 -1.64
N ALA A 39 -20.24 -4.66 -0.47
CA ALA A 39 -21.38 -4.98 0.37
C ALA A 39 -22.11 -3.72 0.90
N VAL A 40 -21.38 -2.65 1.21
CA VAL A 40 -21.97 -1.37 1.62
C VAL A 40 -22.66 -0.66 0.45
N GLU A 41 -22.07 -0.71 -0.75
CA GLU A 41 -22.65 -0.11 -1.96
C GLU A 41 -23.93 -0.82 -2.41
N GLU A 42 -23.98 -2.15 -2.30
CA GLU A 42 -25.17 -2.95 -2.62
C GLU A 42 -26.23 -2.91 -1.50
N GLY A 43 -25.92 -2.32 -0.34
CA GLY A 43 -26.81 -2.31 0.82
C GLY A 43 -26.99 -3.68 1.49
N THR A 44 -26.06 -4.62 1.24
CA THR A 44 -26.04 -5.97 1.83
C THR A 44 -25.23 -6.05 3.12
N ASP A 45 -24.71 -4.91 3.62
CA ASP A 45 -23.90 -4.78 4.84
C ASP A 45 -24.67 -5.02 6.15
N GLY A 46 -25.99 -5.22 6.08
CA GLY A 46 -26.85 -5.39 7.25
C GLY A 46 -26.86 -4.17 8.18
N ASN A 47 -26.52 -2.98 7.67
CA ASN A 47 -26.37 -1.74 8.44
C ASN A 47 -25.32 -1.84 9.58
N SER A 48 -24.33 -2.73 9.43
CA SER A 48 -23.26 -2.92 10.41
C SER A 48 -22.25 -1.77 10.38
N SER A 49 -22.08 -1.09 11.51
CA SER A 49 -21.10 0.00 11.67
C SER A 49 -19.67 -0.45 11.37
N THR A 50 -19.32 -1.69 11.74
CA THR A 50 -17.99 -2.27 11.49
C THR A 50 -17.73 -2.45 10.00
N THR A 51 -18.70 -2.99 9.25
CA THR A 51 -18.56 -3.17 7.80
C THR A 51 -18.37 -1.84 7.09
N ARG A 52 -19.09 -0.79 7.52
CA ARG A 52 -18.91 0.58 7.01
C ARG A 52 -17.55 1.17 7.33
N ALA A 53 -17.01 0.92 8.53
CA ALA A 53 -15.66 1.35 8.88
C ALA A 53 -14.61 0.67 7.99
N ILE A 54 -14.74 -0.64 7.76
CA ILE A 54 -13.86 -1.42 6.88
C ILE A 54 -13.98 -0.95 5.43
N ALA A 55 -15.20 -0.68 4.95
CA ALA A 55 -15.44 -0.12 3.63
C ALA A 55 -14.76 1.24 3.45
N LYS A 56 -14.72 2.10 4.48
CA LYS A 56 -13.98 3.37 4.42
C LYS A 56 -12.47 3.16 4.26
N LEU A 57 -11.90 2.09 4.81
CA LEU A 57 -10.48 1.77 4.62
C LEU A 57 -10.15 1.41 3.17
N TYR A 58 -11.11 0.86 2.42
CA TYR A 58 -10.93 0.59 0.99
C TYR A 58 -10.56 1.85 0.21
N TYR A 59 -11.23 2.97 0.50
CA TYR A 59 -10.94 4.26 -0.14
C TYR A 59 -9.51 4.75 0.16
N ILE A 60 -8.97 4.42 1.33
CA ILE A 60 -7.57 4.70 1.65
C ILE A 60 -6.65 3.83 0.80
N PHE A 61 -6.90 2.51 0.72
CA PHE A 61 -6.10 1.59 -0.08
C PHE A 61 -6.20 1.84 -1.60
N ARG A 62 -7.24 2.55 -2.07
CA ARG A 62 -7.38 3.01 -3.45
C ARG A 62 -6.42 4.17 -3.81
N PHE A 63 -5.95 4.92 -2.82
CA PHE A 63 -4.96 5.98 -3.00
C PHE A 63 -3.54 5.38 -3.09
N PRO A 64 -2.60 5.96 -3.88
CA PRO A 64 -2.74 7.13 -4.74
C PRO A 64 -3.21 6.84 -6.17
N THR A 65 -3.04 5.62 -6.69
CA THR A 65 -3.17 5.39 -8.15
C THR A 65 -4.56 5.69 -8.69
N HIS A 66 -5.60 5.20 -8.05
CA HIS A 66 -6.97 5.43 -8.51
C HIS A 66 -7.46 6.85 -8.27
N SER A 67 -6.91 7.55 -7.28
CA SER A 67 -7.27 8.94 -7.03
C SER A 67 -6.57 9.91 -7.97
N LEU A 68 -5.30 9.64 -8.33
CA LEU A 68 -4.49 10.51 -9.19
C LEU A 68 -4.62 10.16 -10.68
N PHE A 69 -4.84 8.90 -11.01
CA PHE A 69 -4.89 8.39 -12.38
C PHE A 69 -6.25 7.75 -12.70
N PHE A 70 -7.33 8.27 -12.10
CA PHE A 70 -8.70 7.75 -12.25
C PHE A 70 -9.05 7.42 -13.70
N SER A 71 -8.82 8.36 -14.63
CA SER A 71 -9.13 8.20 -16.07
C SER A 71 -8.39 7.05 -16.76
N PHE A 72 -7.26 6.59 -16.23
CA PHE A 72 -6.48 5.48 -16.79
C PHE A 72 -6.69 4.16 -16.05
N MET A 73 -7.19 4.22 -14.82
CA MET A 73 -7.28 3.07 -13.91
C MET A 73 -8.70 2.53 -13.77
N ASP A 74 -9.68 3.10 -14.46
CA ASP A 74 -11.04 2.56 -14.54
C ASP A 74 -11.15 1.41 -15.56
N GLY A 75 -12.01 0.43 -15.26
CA GLY A 75 -12.25 -0.74 -16.11
C GLY A 75 -11.17 -1.81 -16.02
N HIS A 76 -10.57 -2.20 -17.15
CA HIS A 76 -9.62 -3.32 -17.22
C HIS A 76 -8.36 -3.13 -16.36
N PHE A 77 -7.95 -1.87 -16.12
CA PHE A 77 -6.76 -1.56 -15.33
C PHE A 77 -7.03 -1.43 -13.82
N PHE A 78 -8.27 -1.67 -13.38
CA PHE A 78 -8.66 -1.47 -11.98
C PHE A 78 -7.85 -2.32 -11.01
N PHE A 79 -7.73 -3.62 -11.28
CA PHE A 79 -6.92 -4.54 -10.49
C PHE A 79 -5.42 -4.25 -10.58
N LEU A 80 -4.96 -3.73 -11.72
CA LEU A 80 -3.57 -3.32 -11.89
C LEU A 80 -3.26 -2.12 -10.98
N GLY A 81 -4.13 -1.11 -10.93
CA GLY A 81 -4.01 0.03 -10.04
C GLY A 81 -3.98 -0.38 -8.55
N LEU A 82 -4.86 -1.30 -8.15
CA LEU A 82 -4.86 -1.87 -6.80
C LEU A 82 -3.54 -2.61 -6.49
N GLY A 83 -3.03 -3.39 -7.44
CA GLY A 83 -1.73 -4.05 -7.31
C GLY A 83 -0.59 -3.05 -7.14
N ILE A 84 -0.57 -1.97 -7.93
CA ILE A 84 0.43 -0.90 -7.81
C ILE A 84 0.33 -0.20 -6.45
N ASN A 85 -0.88 0.06 -5.94
CA ASN A 85 -1.05 0.60 -4.59
C ASN A 85 -0.47 -0.34 -3.53
N CYS A 86 -0.73 -1.65 -3.62
CA CYS A 86 -0.19 -2.62 -2.68
C CYS A 86 1.35 -2.63 -2.70
N LEU A 87 1.96 -2.56 -3.88
CA LEU A 87 3.41 -2.42 -4.03
C LEU A 87 3.90 -1.10 -3.41
N PHE A 88 3.18 -0.01 -3.60
CA PHE A 88 3.52 1.29 -3.02
C PHE A 88 3.48 1.26 -1.49
N TYR A 89 2.42 0.69 -0.89
CA TYR A 89 2.30 0.53 0.55
C TYR A 89 3.35 -0.43 1.12
N GLY A 90 3.64 -1.54 0.43
CA GLY A 90 4.73 -2.45 0.78
C GLY A 90 6.09 -1.75 0.78
N PHE A 91 6.34 -0.88 -0.20
CA PHE A 91 7.57 -0.09 -0.29
C PHE A 91 7.68 0.92 0.85
N ILE A 92 6.61 1.66 1.15
CA ILE A 92 6.57 2.60 2.28
C ILE A 92 6.86 1.86 3.58
N MET A 93 6.20 0.72 3.82
CA MET A 93 6.43 -0.07 5.03
C MET A 93 7.88 -0.53 5.15
N GLU A 94 8.50 -0.98 4.05
CA GLU A 94 9.93 -1.32 4.06
C GLU A 94 10.79 -0.12 4.48
N ARG A 95 10.51 1.07 3.94
CA ARG A 95 11.26 2.28 4.27
C ARG A 95 11.06 2.74 5.71
N VAL A 96 9.82 2.68 6.20
CA VAL A 96 9.48 3.00 7.59
C VAL A 96 10.22 2.06 8.53
N VAL A 97 10.06 0.75 8.37
CA VAL A 97 10.72 -0.24 9.24
C VAL A 97 12.24 -0.13 9.17
N SER A 98 12.81 0.05 7.99
CA SER A 98 14.25 0.25 7.81
C SER A 98 14.77 1.54 8.45
N ALA A 99 13.97 2.61 8.49
CA ALA A 99 14.31 3.85 9.18
C ALA A 99 14.29 3.70 10.71
N PHE A 100 13.28 3.04 11.26
CA PHE A 100 13.17 2.79 12.70
C PHE A 100 14.23 1.79 13.19
N SER A 101 14.51 0.74 12.42
CA SER A 101 15.53 -0.27 12.75
C SER A 101 16.96 0.28 12.74
N LYS A 102 17.22 1.45 12.13
CA LYS A 102 18.54 2.10 12.10
C LYS A 102 18.73 3.07 13.27
N ARG A 103 17.65 3.42 13.99
CA ARG A 103 17.63 4.36 15.12
C ARG A 103 17.82 3.67 16.47
N ASN A 104 17.58 2.36 16.52
CA ASN A 104 17.79 1.50 17.68
C ASN A 104 19.12 0.74 17.55
#